data_AF-A0A2J8IY25-F1
#
_entry.id   AF-A0A2J8IY25-F1
#
_cell.length_a   1.000
_cell.length_b   1.000
_cell.length_c   1.000
_cell.angle_alpha   90.00
_cell.angle_beta   90.00
_cell.angle_gamma   90.00
#
_symmetry.space_group_name_H-M   'P 1'
#
loop_
_entity.id
_entity.type
_entity.pdbx_description
1 polymer ?
#
loop_
_entity_poly.entity_id
_entity_poly.type
_entity_poly.pdbx_seq_one_letter_code
_entity_poly.pdbx_strand_id
1 'polypeptide(L)'
;MDEAASVPPFCLALRCHSTRPTRPPRKAMFMAETKGVALNQLSLRELQTISPLFSGDVSHVWEYRHSVEQYSALDGTEHSSVDWQMCQVWALLQAQQA
;
A
#
# COMPACT_ATOMS: atom_id res chain seq x y z
N MET A 1 17.34 -14.19 -19.38
CA MET A 1 16.54 -14.72 -18.26
C MET A 1 16.65 -13.70 -17.15
N ASP A 2 15.89 -12.62 -17.25
CA ASP A 2 15.86 -11.53 -16.27
C ASP A 2 14.41 -11.08 -16.19
N GLU A 3 13.61 -11.86 -15.46
CA GLU A 3 12.36 -11.35 -14.95
C GLU A 3 12.64 -11.04 -13.49
N ALA A 4 13.22 -9.86 -13.29
CA ALA A 4 13.30 -9.22 -12.00
C ALA A 4 11.91 -9.38 -11.38
N ALA A 5 11.83 -10.23 -10.36
CA ALA A 5 10.70 -10.32 -9.48
C ALA A 5 10.52 -8.91 -8.92
N SER A 6 9.71 -8.12 -9.64
CA SER A 6 9.24 -6.81 -9.26
C SER A 6 8.52 -7.08 -7.96
N VAL A 7 9.23 -6.94 -6.85
CA VAL A 7 8.68 -7.09 -5.51
C VAL A 7 7.58 -6.06 -5.46
N PRO A 8 6.32 -6.49 -5.56
CA PRO A 8 5.28 -5.53 -5.78
C PRO A 8 5.10 -4.76 -4.46
N PRO A 9 4.86 -3.45 -4.50
CA PRO A 9 4.85 -2.56 -3.34
C PRO A 9 3.72 -2.86 -2.31
N PHE A 10 3.02 -3.99 -2.44
CA PHE A 10 1.91 -4.45 -1.61
C PHE A 10 2.24 -4.66 -0.12
N CYS A 11 3.52 -4.55 0.29
CA CYS A 11 3.90 -4.64 1.70
C CYS A 11 3.48 -3.42 2.55
N LEU A 12 3.09 -2.30 1.93
CA LEU A 12 2.80 -1.05 2.67
C LEU A 12 1.31 -0.72 2.85
N ALA A 13 0.39 -1.39 2.13
CA ALA A 13 -1.02 -0.98 2.04
C ALA A 13 -1.99 -1.64 3.05
N LEU A 14 -1.59 -2.73 3.72
CA LEU A 14 -2.39 -3.40 4.76
C LEU A 14 -2.09 -2.83 6.15
N ARG A 15 -2.39 -1.54 6.36
CA ARG A 15 -2.52 -1.00 7.72
C ARG A 15 -3.93 -1.24 8.23
N CYS A 16 -4.16 -2.40 8.85
CA CYS A 16 -5.18 -2.49 9.89
C CYS A 16 -4.77 -1.54 11.03
N HIS A 17 -5.73 -0.83 11.61
CA HIS A 17 -5.61 0.25 12.59
C HIS A 17 -4.97 -0.14 13.95
N SER A 18 -3.80 -0.80 13.94
CA SER A 18 -3.03 -1.19 15.11
C SER A 18 -1.54 -1.08 14.78
N THR A 19 -0.76 -0.61 15.74
CA THR A 19 0.64 -0.16 15.68
C THR A 19 1.70 -1.23 15.33
N ARG A 20 1.41 -2.17 14.41
CA ARG A 20 2.38 -3.16 13.92
C ARG A 20 2.35 -3.25 12.40
N PRO A 21 3.51 -3.32 11.71
CA PRO A 21 3.56 -3.58 10.28
C PRO A 21 3.09 -5.00 10.01
N THR A 22 1.82 -5.17 9.64
CA THR A 22 1.30 -6.46 9.25
C THR A 22 1.61 -6.71 7.78
N ARG A 23 2.65 -7.53 7.53
CA ARG A 23 2.76 -8.34 6.31
C ARG A 23 1.36 -8.88 5.94
N PRO A 24 1.00 -9.01 4.65
CA PRO A 24 -0.19 -9.77 4.28
C PRO A 24 -0.17 -11.10 5.04
N PRO A 25 -1.28 -11.50 5.68
CA PRO A 25 -1.25 -12.61 6.62
C PRO A 25 -0.63 -13.80 5.92
N ARG A 26 0.38 -14.42 6.55
CA ARG A 26 1.19 -15.51 5.95
C ARG A 26 0.33 -16.61 5.31
N LYS A 27 -0.87 -16.82 5.87
CA LYS A 27 -1.90 -17.73 5.36
C LYS A 27 -2.47 -17.34 3.99
N ALA A 28 -2.65 -16.04 3.72
CA ALA A 28 -3.11 -15.54 2.42
C ALA A 28 -2.03 -15.68 1.35
N MET A 29 -0.78 -15.34 1.69
CA MET A 29 0.36 -15.59 0.80
C MET A 29 0.50 -17.08 0.47
N PHE A 30 0.44 -17.94 1.50
CA PHE A 30 0.52 -19.39 1.31
C PHE A 30 -0.62 -19.94 0.46
N MET A 31 -1.85 -19.42 0.62
CA MET A 31 -2.99 -19.83 -0.19
C MET A 31 -2.85 -19.41 -1.66
N ALA A 32 -2.36 -18.20 -1.92
CA ALA A 32 -2.06 -17.71 -3.27
C ALA A 32 -0.97 -18.56 -3.93
N GLU A 33 0.12 -18.83 -3.21
CA GLU A 33 1.24 -19.66 -3.65
C GLU A 33 0.80 -21.10 -3.95
N THR A 34 -0.01 -21.70 -3.08
CA THR A 34 -0.54 -23.07 -3.27
C THR A 34 -1.42 -23.17 -4.52
N LYS A 35 -2.13 -22.09 -4.86
CA LYS A 35 -3.00 -22.02 -6.04
C LYS A 35 -2.28 -21.56 -7.30
N GLY A 36 -1.04 -21.08 -7.19
CA GLY A 36 -0.29 -20.50 -8.30
C GLY A 36 -0.91 -19.21 -8.84
N VAL A 37 -1.66 -18.47 -8.02
CA VAL A 37 -2.32 -17.22 -8.41
C VAL A 37 -1.69 -16.04 -7.67
N ALA A 38 -1.83 -14.84 -8.23
CA ALA A 38 -1.39 -13.63 -7.53
C ALA A 38 -2.31 -13.32 -6.33
N LEU A 39 -1.79 -12.62 -5.32
CA LEU A 39 -2.55 -12.33 -4.09
C LEU A 39 -3.82 -11.50 -4.34
N ASN A 40 -3.79 -10.62 -5.34
CA ASN A 40 -4.93 -9.80 -5.79
C ASN A 40 -5.98 -10.59 -6.60
N GLN A 41 -5.70 -11.84 -6.96
CA GLN A 41 -6.62 -12.72 -7.69
C GLN A 41 -7.39 -13.66 -6.75
N LEU A 42 -7.08 -13.65 -5.44
CA LEU A 42 -7.88 -14.37 -4.45
C LEU A 42 -9.26 -13.73 -4.31
N SER A 43 -10.30 -14.56 -4.33
CA SER A 43 -11.67 -14.10 -4.11
C SER A 43 -11.91 -13.72 -2.65
N LEU A 44 -12.90 -12.85 -2.42
CA LEU A 44 -13.29 -12.45 -1.06
C LEU A 44 -13.67 -13.64 -0.18
N ARG A 45 -14.33 -14.67 -0.73
CA ARG A 45 -14.68 -15.89 0.01
C ARG A 45 -13.46 -16.66 0.52
N GLU A 46 -12.40 -16.72 -0.29
CA GLU A 46 -11.16 -17.40 0.07
C GLU A 46 -10.40 -16.62 1.15
N LEU A 47 -10.40 -15.30 1.05
CA LEU A 47 -9.86 -14.43 2.10
C LEU A 47 -10.66 -14.55 3.40
N GLN A 48 -11.99 -14.57 3.32
CA GLN A 48 -12.88 -14.78 4.48
C GLN A 48 -12.67 -16.13 5.18
N THR A 49 -12.22 -17.14 4.44
CA THR A 49 -11.84 -18.45 5.03
C THR A 49 -10.62 -18.33 5.96
N ILE A 50 -9.74 -17.34 5.72
CA ILE A 50 -8.56 -17.07 6.56
C ILE A 50 -8.93 -16.22 7.77
N SER A 51 -9.77 -15.19 7.55
CA SER A 51 -10.28 -14.32 8.61
C SER A 51 -11.62 -13.70 8.20
N PRO A 52 -12.66 -13.76 9.04
CA PRO A 52 -13.95 -13.14 8.74
C PRO A 52 -13.88 -11.60 8.71
N LEU A 53 -12.76 -11.00 9.14
CA LEU A 53 -12.54 -9.55 9.10
C LEU A 53 -12.27 -9.02 7.68
N PHE A 54 -12.01 -9.90 6.71
CA PHE A 54 -11.86 -9.50 5.32
C PHE A 54 -13.22 -9.11 4.73
N SER A 55 -13.33 -7.86 4.29
CA SER A 55 -14.53 -7.29 3.68
C SER A 55 -14.24 -6.87 2.23
N GLY A 56 -15.24 -6.29 1.56
CA GLY A 56 -15.09 -5.80 0.18
C GLY A 56 -14.06 -4.68 0.03
N ASP A 57 -13.63 -4.06 1.13
CA ASP A 57 -12.57 -3.03 1.19
C ASP A 57 -11.17 -3.56 0.86
N VAL A 58 -10.98 -4.88 0.82
CA VAL A 58 -9.70 -5.51 0.45
C VAL A 58 -9.29 -5.18 -0.99
N SER A 59 -10.24 -4.82 -1.88
CA SER A 59 -9.88 -4.36 -3.22
C SER A 59 -9.00 -3.11 -3.19
N HIS A 60 -9.23 -2.21 -2.23
CA HIS A 60 -8.45 -0.98 -2.09
C HIS A 60 -6.99 -1.25 -1.67
N VAL A 61 -6.72 -2.37 -1.00
CA VAL A 61 -5.35 -2.79 -0.67
C VAL A 61 -4.54 -3.09 -1.94
N TRP A 62 -5.21 -3.53 -3.01
CA TRP A 62 -4.58 -3.84 -4.29
C TRP A 62 -4.41 -2.61 -5.19
N GLU A 63 -5.01 -1.47 -4.82
CA GLU A 63 -4.89 -0.23 -5.58
C GLU A 63 -3.64 0.54 -5.14
N TYR A 64 -2.68 0.66 -6.07
CA TYR A 64 -1.43 1.40 -5.79
C TYR A 64 -1.69 2.84 -5.33
N ARG A 65 -2.66 3.51 -5.95
CA ARG A 65 -3.06 4.87 -5.54
C ARG A 65 -3.46 4.90 -4.07
N HIS A 66 -4.34 3.99 -3.65
CA HIS A 66 -4.77 3.92 -2.25
C HIS A 66 -3.61 3.64 -1.29
N SER A 67 -2.61 2.85 -1.70
CA SER A 67 -1.39 2.62 -0.91
C SER A 67 -0.62 3.92 -0.65
N VAL A 68 -0.51 4.80 -1.63
CA VAL A 68 0.25 6.06 -1.53
C VAL A 68 -0.52 7.09 -0.69
N GLU A 69 -1.84 7.15 -0.84
CA GLU A 69 -2.74 8.05 -0.09
C GLU A 69 -2.77 7.77 1.43
N GLN A 70 -2.34 6.59 1.87
CA GLN A 70 -2.24 6.25 3.30
C GLN A 70 -1.09 6.95 4.04
N TYR A 71 -0.24 7.69 3.33
CA TYR A 71 0.90 8.40 3.90
C TYR A 71 0.61 9.90 3.95
N SER A 72 -0.44 10.27 4.70
CA SER A 72 -0.91 11.67 4.87
C SER A 72 -0.26 12.40 6.04
N ALA A 73 0.77 11.80 6.66
CA ALA A 73 1.55 12.51 7.67
C ALA A 73 2.36 13.62 6.99
N LEU A 74 2.79 14.63 7.76
CA LEU A 74 3.72 15.63 7.25
C LEU A 74 4.97 14.91 6.70
N ASP A 75 5.43 15.33 5.52
CA ASP A 75 6.43 14.65 4.70
C ASP A 75 6.07 13.26 4.15
N GLY A 76 4.79 12.92 4.15
CA GLY A 76 4.28 11.71 3.54
C GLY A 76 4.19 11.79 2.01
N THR A 77 3.78 10.66 1.40
CA THR A 77 3.70 10.51 -0.06
C THR A 77 2.30 10.74 -0.61
N GLU A 78 1.32 11.00 0.25
CA GLU A 78 -0.04 11.36 -0.17
C GLU A 78 -0.03 12.70 -0.94
N HIS A 79 -0.97 12.86 -1.87
CA HIS A 79 -0.95 13.97 -2.82
C HIS A 79 -0.86 15.34 -2.14
N SER A 80 -1.67 15.60 -1.10
CA SER A 80 -1.65 16.87 -0.39
C SER A 80 -0.34 17.10 0.38
N SER A 81 0.28 16.02 0.87
CA SER A 81 1.59 16.05 1.52
C SER A 81 2.69 16.46 0.53
N VAL A 82 2.66 15.94 -0.70
CA VAL A 82 3.61 16.31 -1.76
C VAL A 82 3.37 17.74 -2.25
N ASP A 83 2.11 18.16 -2.42
CA ASP A 83 1.77 19.55 -2.77
C ASP A 83 2.31 20.54 -1.71
N TRP A 84 2.17 20.18 -0.43
CA TRP A 84 2.74 20.97 0.66
C TRP A 84 4.26 21.04 0.57
N GLN A 85 4.95 19.91 0.36
CA GLN A 85 6.41 19.88 0.17
C GLN A 85 6.85 20.75 -1.01
N MET A 86 6.14 20.71 -2.13
CA MET A 86 6.44 21.54 -3.29
C MET A 86 6.34 23.03 -2.94
N CYS A 87 5.24 23.46 -2.31
CA CYS A 87 5.07 24.85 -1.88
C CYS A 87 6.21 25.33 -0.97
N GLN A 88 6.64 24.48 -0.04
CA GLN A 88 7.76 24.79 0.86
C GLN A 88 9.07 24.98 0.09
N VAL A 89 9.38 24.10 -0.85
CA VAL A 89 10.59 24.22 -1.69
C VAL A 89 10.54 25.48 -2.56
N TRP A 90 9.40 25.79 -3.16
CA TRP A 90 9.23 27.02 -3.94
C TRP A 90 9.45 28.28 -3.09
N ALA A 91 8.88 28.32 -1.88
CA ALA A 91 9.09 29.43 -0.95
C ALA A 91 10.57 29.59 -0.56
N LEU A 92 11.26 28.48 -0.30
CA LEU A 92 12.69 28.48 0.00
C LEU A 92 13.53 28.99 -1.18
N LEU A 93 13.24 28.55 -2.40
CA LEU A 93 13.95 29.00 -3.60
C LEU A 93 13.76 30.52 -3.83
N GLN A 94 12.54 31.05 -3.61
CA GLN A 94 12.27 32.48 -3.72
C GLN A 94 13.03 33.28 -2.65
N ALA A 95 13.08 32.79 -1.41
CA ALA A 95 13.80 33.46 -0.32
C ALA A 95 15.32 33.47 -0.52
N GLN A 96 15.89 32.55 -1.30
CA GLN A 96 17.31 32.52 -1.63
C GLN A 96 17.69 33.44 -2.81
N GLN A 97 16.71 33.87 -3.60
CA GLN A 97 16.92 34.77 -4.74
C GLN A 97 16.69 36.25 -4.41
N ALA A 98 16.26 36.56 -3.17
CA ALA A 98 16.11 37.90 -2.62
C ALA A 98 17.36 38.33 -1.83
#